data_AF-A0A5B9DAQ2-F1
#
_entry.id   AF-A0A5B9DAQ2-F1
#
_cell.length_a   1.000
_cell.length_b   1.000
_cell.length_c   1.000
_cell.angle_alpha   90.00
_cell.angle_beta   90.00
_cell.angle_gamma   90.00
#
_symmetry.space_group_name_H-M   'P 1'
#
loop_
_entity.id
_entity.type
_entity.pdbx_description
1 polymer ?
#
loop_
_entity_poly.entity_id
_entity_poly.type
_entity_poly.pdbx_seq_one_letter_code
_entity_poly.pdbx_strand_id
1 'polypeptide(L)'
;MAKKREVEIKKNKKKLEPTSTVPMVFPGRREKMLRNDGSFNDEMFFELIGNDIRRKILSKLSKFPRFASDLAIDLGVSKQAIKKHLDKLVEFGIIEISLSQTDQKKQYYQISNQIAIFSKIDLTPNYFSLQCENTPSDLADAMDVLNHDPKTAITSSSRSRMDYTQLNFSLKALGQQLHTVEKEITVIEKKRKEALLQKTVLLNRIQMIINALVENDLEKEVIFSLFFDTKSTVKGITLEEIINQLFLRKKARAGTPKYKYIKTDEKTLQRGQELLELLNLLIKNFGFIQSEGLKLFFDFN
;
A
#
# COMPACT_ATOMS: atom_id res chain seq x y z
N MET A 1 55.97 -15.78 63.68
CA MET A 1 56.29 -16.90 62.75
C MET A 1 55.27 -16.86 61.62
N ALA A 2 55.60 -16.20 60.50
CA ALA A 2 56.05 -16.83 59.26
C ALA A 2 54.93 -17.68 58.61
N LYS A 3 54.17 -17.10 57.66
CA LYS A 3 54.37 -17.15 56.19
C LYS A 3 53.90 -18.47 55.53
N LYS A 4 53.07 -18.26 54.49
CA LYS A 4 52.70 -19.15 53.36
C LYS A 4 51.55 -20.14 53.56
N ARG A 5 50.38 -19.75 53.03
CA ARG A 5 49.71 -20.42 51.89
C ARG A 5 48.69 -19.47 51.27
N GLU A 6 49.17 -18.61 50.38
CA GLU A 6 48.38 -17.99 49.31
C GLU A 6 48.20 -19.03 48.20
N VAL A 7 46.96 -19.40 47.85
CA VAL A 7 46.53 -19.73 46.48
C VAL A 7 45.01 -19.44 46.39
N GLU A 8 44.69 -18.32 45.76
CA GLU A 8 43.63 -18.20 44.74
C GLU A 8 42.15 -18.47 45.11
N ILE A 9 41.45 -17.42 45.58
CA ILE A 9 40.01 -17.22 45.28
C ILE A 9 39.82 -15.78 44.80
N LYS A 10 40.14 -15.55 43.52
CA LYS A 10 39.74 -14.36 42.77
C LYS A 10 38.58 -14.73 41.85
N LYS A 11 37.56 -13.87 41.86
CA LYS A 11 36.54 -13.64 40.81
C LYS A 11 35.48 -14.74 40.59
N ASN A 12 34.28 -14.50 41.13
CA ASN A 12 33.06 -14.60 40.32
C ASN A 12 31.89 -13.79 40.92
N LYS A 13 32.02 -12.46 40.90
CA LYS A 13 30.84 -11.57 40.83
C LYS A 13 30.42 -11.50 39.37
N LYS A 14 29.65 -12.49 38.90
CA LYS A 14 28.94 -12.39 37.63
C LYS A 14 27.81 -11.37 37.83
N LYS A 15 28.06 -10.13 37.42
CA LYS A 15 27.00 -9.13 37.18
C LYS A 15 25.97 -9.81 36.27
N LEU A 16 24.73 -9.97 36.75
CA LEU A 16 23.61 -10.19 35.83
C LEU A 16 23.43 -8.88 35.06
N GLU A 17 23.91 -8.87 33.82
CA GLU A 17 23.49 -7.86 32.85
C GLU A 17 22.00 -8.07 32.56
N PRO A 18 21.21 -6.99 32.41
CA PRO A 18 19.85 -7.13 31.93
C PRO A 18 19.93 -7.68 30.50
N THR A 19 19.48 -8.91 30.34
CA THR A 19 19.36 -9.54 29.02
C THR A 19 18.42 -8.67 28.18
N SER A 20 18.98 -7.92 27.23
CA SER A 20 18.22 -7.26 26.19
C SER A 20 17.54 -8.34 25.36
N THR A 21 16.31 -8.68 25.73
CA THR A 21 15.46 -9.59 24.97
C THR A 21 14.90 -8.81 23.79
N VAL A 22 15.75 -8.67 22.76
CA VAL A 22 15.30 -8.26 21.43
C VAL A 22 14.18 -9.22 21.02
N PRO A 23 12.97 -8.72 20.69
CA PRO A 23 11.90 -9.60 20.23
C PRO A 23 12.38 -10.35 18.98
N MET A 24 12.41 -11.69 19.06
CA MET A 24 12.68 -12.53 17.90
C MET A 24 11.54 -12.33 16.89
N VAL A 25 11.77 -11.46 15.91
CA VAL A 25 10.93 -11.33 14.73
C VAL A 25 11.20 -12.56 13.87
N PHE A 26 10.24 -13.47 13.78
CA PHE A 26 10.30 -14.53 12.78
C PHE A 26 10.29 -13.85 11.39
N PRO A 27 11.28 -14.11 10.52
CA PRO A 27 11.22 -13.64 9.14
C PRO A 27 10.09 -14.43 8.44
N GLY A 28 8.87 -13.90 8.53
CA GLY A 28 7.74 -14.36 7.74
C GLY A 28 8.04 -14.12 6.27
N ARG A 29 7.76 -15.10 5.42
CA ARG A 29 7.94 -15.07 3.96
C ARG A 29 7.29 -13.82 3.35
N ARG A 30 8.02 -12.71 3.22
CA ARG A 30 7.52 -11.45 2.61
C ARG A 30 7.33 -11.53 1.09
N GLU A 31 7.62 -12.68 0.50
CA GLU A 31 7.75 -12.89 -0.94
C GLU A 31 6.45 -12.63 -1.73
N LYS A 32 5.28 -12.61 -1.07
CA LYS A 32 3.99 -12.44 -1.76
C LYS A 32 3.50 -10.99 -1.88
N MET A 33 4.01 -10.07 -1.05
CA MET A 33 3.59 -8.65 -1.08
C MET A 33 4.38 -7.80 -2.06
N LEU A 34 5.50 -8.31 -2.56
CA LEU A 34 6.30 -7.65 -3.58
C LEU A 34 6.15 -8.40 -4.90
N ARG A 35 6.15 -7.65 -5.99
CA ARG A 35 6.33 -8.18 -7.33
C ARG A 35 7.81 -8.55 -7.52
N ASN A 36 8.12 -9.26 -8.60
CA ASN A 36 9.49 -9.69 -8.91
C ASN A 36 10.49 -8.53 -9.08
N ASP A 37 9.99 -7.32 -9.37
CA ASP A 37 10.77 -6.08 -9.50
C ASP A 37 10.92 -5.33 -8.16
N GLY A 38 10.42 -5.89 -7.05
CA GLY A 38 10.44 -5.25 -5.74
C GLY A 38 9.34 -4.22 -5.51
N SER A 39 8.49 -3.93 -6.51
CA SER A 39 7.33 -3.05 -6.33
C SER A 39 6.21 -3.72 -5.55
N PHE A 40 5.31 -2.93 -4.97
CA PHE A 40 4.18 -3.44 -4.19
C PHE A 40 3.19 -4.24 -5.05
N ASN A 41 2.75 -5.39 -4.54
CA ASN A 41 1.75 -6.24 -5.19
C ASN A 41 0.32 -5.88 -4.73
N ASP A 42 -0.21 -4.84 -5.36
CA ASP A 42 -1.57 -4.32 -5.18
C ASP A 42 -2.68 -5.36 -5.44
N GLU A 43 -2.58 -6.15 -6.51
CA GLU A 43 -3.56 -7.20 -6.85
C GLU A 43 -3.74 -8.20 -5.68
N MET A 44 -2.61 -8.67 -5.14
CA MET A 44 -2.59 -9.58 -4.00
C MET A 44 -3.08 -8.91 -2.71
N PHE A 45 -2.77 -7.63 -2.52
CA PHE A 45 -3.29 -6.85 -1.39
C PHE A 45 -4.82 -6.75 -1.44
N PHE A 46 -5.42 -6.42 -2.59
CA PHE A 46 -6.89 -6.36 -2.72
C PHE A 46 -7.56 -7.72 -2.52
N GLU A 47 -6.98 -8.80 -3.05
CA GLU A 47 -7.46 -10.15 -2.77
C GLU A 47 -7.39 -10.46 -1.26
N LEU A 48 -6.38 -9.93 -0.56
CA LEU A 48 -6.20 -10.10 0.88
C LEU A 48 -7.29 -9.36 1.69
N ILE A 49 -7.52 -8.09 1.39
CA ILE A 49 -8.52 -7.27 2.12
C ILE A 49 -9.96 -7.49 1.64
N GLY A 50 -10.16 -8.18 0.52
CA GLY A 50 -11.49 -8.50 -0.01
C GLY A 50 -12.37 -9.36 0.90
N ASN A 51 -11.81 -9.99 1.94
CA ASN A 51 -12.59 -10.76 2.92
C ASN A 51 -12.86 -9.96 4.20
N ASP A 52 -14.13 -9.97 4.61
CA ASP A 52 -14.64 -9.20 5.74
C ASP A 52 -13.97 -9.55 7.07
N ILE A 53 -13.72 -10.84 7.34
CA ILE A 53 -13.07 -11.28 8.58
C ILE A 53 -11.63 -10.77 8.64
N ARG A 54 -10.89 -10.83 7.53
CA ARG A 54 -9.54 -10.25 7.46
C ARG A 54 -9.55 -8.74 7.74
N ARG A 55 -10.50 -7.97 7.18
CA ARG A 55 -10.64 -6.54 7.48
C ARG A 55 -10.96 -6.27 8.96
N LYS A 56 -11.86 -7.06 9.55
CA LYS A 56 -12.20 -6.96 10.98
C LYS A 56 -11.01 -7.29 11.88
N ILE A 57 -10.23 -8.32 11.54
CA ILE A 57 -8.98 -8.65 12.24
C ILE A 57 -8.02 -7.45 12.17
N LEU A 58 -7.75 -6.91 10.97
CA LEU A 58 -6.84 -5.77 10.80
C LEU A 58 -7.30 -4.55 11.60
N SER A 59 -8.61 -4.24 11.61
CA SER A 59 -9.18 -3.16 12.41
C SER A 59 -9.01 -3.34 13.94
N LYS A 60 -8.97 -4.59 14.41
CA LYS A 60 -8.70 -4.91 15.82
C LYS A 60 -7.21 -4.80 16.14
N LEU A 61 -6.35 -5.29 15.24
CA LEU A 61 -4.90 -5.28 15.38
C LEU A 61 -4.28 -3.89 15.21
N SER A 62 -4.91 -2.99 14.46
CA SER A 62 -4.44 -1.60 14.30
C SER A 62 -4.53 -0.78 15.59
N LYS A 63 -5.30 -1.25 16.58
CA LYS A 63 -5.46 -0.59 17.88
C LYS A 63 -4.44 -1.08 18.89
N PHE A 64 -4.26 -2.39 18.97
CA PHE A 64 -3.27 -3.04 19.82
C PHE A 64 -3.11 -4.52 19.47
N PRO A 65 -2.00 -5.17 19.86
CA PRO A 65 -1.75 -6.58 19.60
C PRO A 65 -2.78 -7.51 20.28
N ARG A 66 -3.13 -8.63 19.64
CA ARG A 66 -4.17 -9.55 20.13
C ARG A 66 -3.76 -11.02 20.05
N PHE A 67 -4.31 -11.84 20.95
CA PHE A 67 -4.27 -13.30 20.81
C PHE A 67 -5.35 -13.78 19.83
N ALA A 68 -5.10 -14.92 19.18
CA ALA A 68 -6.08 -15.54 18.28
C ALA A 68 -7.38 -15.93 18.99
N SER A 69 -7.33 -16.26 20.29
CA SER A 69 -8.52 -16.53 21.12
C SER A 69 -9.41 -15.30 21.26
N ASP A 70 -8.81 -14.15 21.49
CA ASP A 70 -9.55 -12.90 21.75
C ASP A 70 -10.23 -12.45 20.46
N LEU A 71 -9.54 -12.57 19.33
CA LEU A 71 -10.10 -12.31 18.01
C LEU A 71 -11.26 -13.27 17.67
N ALA A 72 -11.17 -14.54 18.07
CA ALA A 72 -12.25 -15.51 17.87
C ALA A 72 -13.52 -15.14 18.64
N ILE A 73 -13.36 -14.73 19.91
CA ILE A 73 -14.46 -14.27 20.77
C ILE A 73 -15.05 -12.98 20.22
N ASP A 74 -14.23 -11.97 19.97
CA ASP A 74 -14.66 -10.64 19.51
C ASP A 74 -15.40 -10.67 18.18
N LEU A 75 -15.04 -11.61 17.30
CA LEU A 75 -15.59 -11.70 15.94
C LEU A 75 -16.69 -12.77 15.81
N GLY A 76 -16.93 -13.59 16.84
CA GLY A 76 -17.89 -14.69 16.79
C GLY A 76 -17.52 -15.77 15.76
N VAL A 77 -16.23 -16.03 15.57
CA VAL A 77 -15.69 -16.97 14.57
C VAL A 77 -14.86 -18.03 15.26
N SER A 78 -14.88 -19.27 14.76
CA SER A 78 -14.08 -20.35 15.35
C SER A 78 -12.59 -20.02 15.37
N LYS A 79 -11.89 -20.44 16.43
CA LYS A 79 -10.44 -20.21 16.59
C LYS A 79 -9.64 -20.76 15.40
N GLN A 80 -10.05 -21.89 14.83
CA GLN A 80 -9.41 -22.49 13.66
C GLN A 80 -9.56 -21.62 12.41
N ALA A 81 -10.75 -21.05 12.18
CA ALA A 81 -10.98 -20.14 11.06
C ALA A 81 -10.20 -18.82 11.23
N ILE A 82 -10.17 -18.26 12.44
CA ILE A 82 -9.33 -17.09 12.75
C ILE A 82 -7.85 -17.39 12.49
N LYS A 83 -7.35 -18.55 12.95
CA LYS A 83 -5.97 -18.96 12.73
C LYS A 83 -5.63 -19.01 11.24
N LYS A 84 -6.51 -19.58 10.40
CA LYS A 84 -6.34 -19.60 8.94
C LYS A 84 -6.25 -18.19 8.34
N HIS A 85 -7.06 -17.25 8.80
CA HIS A 85 -6.98 -15.86 8.35
C HIS A 85 -5.69 -15.17 8.80
N LEU A 86 -5.28 -15.37 10.05
CA LEU A 86 -4.03 -14.83 10.59
C LEU A 86 -2.82 -15.39 9.86
N ASP A 87 -2.78 -16.70 9.60
CA ASP A 87 -1.68 -17.33 8.87
C ASP A 87 -1.55 -16.76 7.45
N LYS A 88 -2.67 -16.49 6.75
CA LYS A 88 -2.65 -15.80 5.45
C LYS A 88 -2.16 -14.34 5.57
N LEU A 89 -2.54 -13.62 6.62
CA LEU A 89 -2.08 -12.24 6.84
C LEU A 89 -0.57 -12.18 7.18
N VAL A 90 -0.06 -13.17 7.94
CA VAL A 90 1.37 -13.32 8.26
C VAL A 90 2.16 -13.73 7.03
N GLU A 91 1.65 -14.66 6.23
CA GLU A 91 2.28 -15.08 4.98
C GLU A 91 2.44 -13.91 4.00
N PHE A 92 1.54 -12.93 4.03
CA PHE A 92 1.69 -11.74 3.20
C PHE A 92 2.66 -10.74 3.83
N GLY A 93 2.89 -10.77 5.14
CA GLY A 93 3.73 -9.81 5.85
C GLY A 93 2.96 -8.56 6.31
N ILE A 94 1.63 -8.57 6.24
CA ILE A 94 0.80 -7.46 6.76
C ILE A 94 0.82 -7.43 8.30
N ILE A 95 0.88 -8.62 8.90
CA ILE A 95 0.94 -8.78 10.35
C ILE A 95 2.14 -9.65 10.70
N GLU A 96 2.63 -9.50 11.92
CA GLU A 96 3.72 -10.28 12.48
C GLU A 96 3.27 -11.00 13.75
N ILE A 97 4.00 -12.07 14.07
CA ILE A 97 3.81 -12.86 15.29
C ILE A 97 4.89 -12.46 16.28
N SER A 98 4.50 -12.22 17.52
CA SER A 98 5.43 -11.98 18.62
C SER A 98 5.07 -12.84 19.82
N LEU A 99 6.08 -13.19 20.63
CA LEU A 99 5.91 -14.02 21.81
C LEU A 99 5.62 -13.16 23.04
N SER A 100 4.71 -13.63 23.89
CA SER A 100 4.45 -12.98 25.17
C SER A 100 5.71 -13.08 26.05
N GLN A 101 6.07 -11.96 26.69
CA GLN A 101 7.20 -11.92 27.63
C GLN A 101 6.94 -12.77 28.88
N THR A 102 5.67 -12.94 29.28
CA THR A 102 5.27 -13.70 30.48
C THR A 102 5.09 -15.19 30.25
N ASP A 103 4.80 -15.59 29.00
CA ASP A 103 4.59 -16.98 28.62
C ASP A 103 5.02 -17.15 27.17
N GLN A 104 6.25 -17.66 26.97
CA GLN A 104 6.86 -17.82 25.65
C GLN A 104 6.07 -18.79 24.75
N LYS A 105 5.06 -19.50 25.26
CA LYS A 105 4.15 -20.33 24.46
C LYS A 105 2.98 -19.53 23.87
N LYS A 106 2.70 -18.32 24.38
CA LYS A 106 1.59 -17.48 23.91
C LYS A 106 2.06 -16.53 22.81
N GLN A 107 1.50 -16.71 21.62
CA GLN A 107 1.72 -15.87 20.46
C GLN A 107 0.64 -14.80 20.33
N TYR A 108 1.04 -13.55 20.21
CA TYR A 108 0.15 -12.46 19.83
C TYR A 108 0.49 -11.97 18.41
N TYR A 109 -0.50 -11.31 17.81
CA TYR A 109 -0.43 -10.78 16.46
C TYR A 109 -0.51 -9.27 16.51
N GLN A 110 0.21 -8.59 15.64
CA GLN A 110 0.16 -7.14 15.46
C GLN A 110 0.41 -6.76 14.00
N ILE A 111 -0.04 -5.58 13.59
CA ILE A 111 0.33 -5.02 12.28
C ILE A 111 1.86 -4.89 12.21
N SER A 112 2.46 -5.31 11.09
CA SER A 112 3.90 -5.17 10.92
C SER A 112 4.30 -3.69 10.89
N ASN A 113 5.42 -3.34 11.52
CA ASN A 113 5.99 -1.99 11.44
C ASN A 113 6.75 -1.74 10.13
N GLN A 114 6.78 -2.72 9.22
CA GLN A 114 7.41 -2.63 7.91
C GLN A 114 6.40 -2.42 6.79
N ILE A 115 5.18 -2.01 7.14
CA ILE A 115 4.15 -1.65 6.18
C ILE A 115 3.58 -0.27 6.52
N ALA A 116 3.30 0.50 5.49
CA ALA A 116 2.52 1.73 5.54
C ALA A 116 1.77 1.84 4.22
N ILE A 117 0.60 1.20 4.16
CA ILE A 117 -0.12 1.03 2.90
C ILE A 117 -1.16 2.13 2.76
N PHE A 118 -1.03 2.94 1.72
CA PHE A 118 -1.98 3.96 1.31
C PHE A 118 -2.64 3.51 0.01
N SER A 119 -3.97 3.41 0.01
CA SER A 119 -4.71 2.97 -1.17
C SER A 119 -5.88 3.91 -1.46
N LYS A 120 -6.05 4.22 -2.74
CA LYS A 120 -7.08 5.12 -3.25
C LYS A 120 -7.72 4.48 -4.48
N ILE A 121 -9.05 4.39 -4.45
CA ILE A 121 -9.86 3.87 -5.54
C ILE A 121 -10.89 4.93 -5.90
N ASP A 122 -10.84 5.41 -7.13
CA ASP A 122 -11.84 6.30 -7.71
C ASP A 122 -12.56 5.57 -8.85
N LEU A 123 -13.88 5.55 -8.78
CA LEU A 123 -14.73 4.95 -9.81
C LEU A 123 -15.95 5.85 -10.06
N THR A 124 -16.04 6.37 -11.27
CA THR A 124 -17.20 7.11 -11.79
C THR A 124 -17.45 6.69 -13.24
N PRO A 125 -18.61 7.02 -13.85
CA PRO A 125 -18.77 6.86 -15.30
C PRO A 125 -17.61 7.53 -16.04
N ASN A 126 -16.96 6.79 -16.94
CA ASN A 126 -15.84 7.25 -17.76
C ASN A 126 -14.53 7.59 -16.99
N TYR A 127 -14.41 7.23 -15.70
CA TYR A 127 -13.16 7.37 -14.96
C TYR A 127 -12.95 6.26 -13.92
N PHE A 128 -11.80 5.60 -14.02
CA PHE A 128 -11.31 4.64 -13.05
C PHE A 128 -9.86 4.96 -12.69
N SER A 129 -9.55 5.05 -11.40
CA SER A 129 -8.17 5.23 -10.95
C SER A 129 -7.92 4.39 -9.71
N LEU A 130 -6.80 3.67 -9.76
CA LEU A 130 -6.31 2.86 -8.66
C LEU A 130 -4.88 3.30 -8.34
N GLN A 131 -4.66 3.75 -7.12
CA GLN A 131 -3.35 4.05 -6.58
C GLN A 131 -3.18 3.24 -5.30
N CYS A 132 -2.09 2.50 -5.20
CA CYS A 132 -1.78 1.73 -4.01
C CYS A 132 -0.27 1.76 -3.79
N GLU A 133 0.14 2.29 -2.66
CA GLU A 133 1.53 2.53 -2.33
C GLU A 133 1.82 1.94 -0.94
N ASN A 134 3.02 1.41 -0.77
CA ASN A 134 3.52 0.96 0.53
C ASN A 134 4.81 1.72 0.83
N THR A 135 4.76 2.64 1.79
CA THR A 135 5.85 3.58 2.11
C THR A 135 6.34 3.42 3.56
N PRO A 136 6.88 2.24 3.93
CA PRO A 136 7.31 1.99 5.30
C PRO A 136 8.46 2.91 5.75
N SER A 137 9.27 3.43 4.82
CA SER A 137 10.30 4.43 5.10
C SER A 137 9.72 5.72 5.65
N ASP A 138 8.69 6.27 4.98
CA ASP A 138 8.08 7.55 5.34
C ASP A 138 7.46 7.47 6.73
N LEU A 139 6.88 6.30 7.06
CA LEU A 139 6.35 6.03 8.39
C LEU A 139 7.47 5.92 9.43
N ALA A 140 8.58 5.25 9.11
CA ALA A 140 9.72 5.13 10.01
C ALA A 140 10.32 6.51 10.31
N ASP A 141 10.52 7.35 9.30
CA ASP A 141 11.05 8.71 9.44
C ASP A 141 10.12 9.57 10.31
N ALA A 142 8.80 9.47 10.12
CA ALA A 142 7.82 10.17 10.95
C ALA A 142 7.79 9.64 12.39
N MET A 143 8.02 8.35 12.59
CA MET A 143 8.06 7.71 13.91
C MET A 143 9.36 7.96 14.66
N ASP A 144 10.46 8.33 14.00
CA ASP A 144 11.76 8.59 14.65
C ASP A 144 11.71 9.79 15.61
N VAL A 145 10.71 10.66 15.44
CA VAL A 145 10.37 11.75 16.37
C VAL A 145 9.89 11.21 17.74
N LEU A 146 9.42 9.96 17.81
CA LEU A 146 8.99 9.34 19.04
C LEU A 146 10.22 8.92 19.86
N ASN A 147 10.42 9.57 21.01
CA ASN A 147 11.50 9.23 21.96
C ASN A 147 11.40 7.82 22.59
N HIS A 148 10.43 6.98 22.19
CA HIS A 148 10.18 5.65 22.74
C HIS A 148 9.60 4.70 21.67
N ASP A 149 10.00 3.42 21.70
CA ASP A 149 9.41 2.37 20.86
C ASP A 149 7.96 2.05 21.32
N PRO A 150 6.94 2.25 20.48
CA PRO A 150 5.54 1.95 20.81
C PRO A 150 5.30 0.51 21.30
N LYS A 151 6.13 -0.46 20.87
CA LYS A 151 6.01 -1.87 21.29
C LYS A 151 6.36 -2.07 22.77
N THR A 152 7.22 -1.23 23.33
CA THR A 152 7.68 -1.33 24.73
C THR A 152 6.70 -0.75 25.75
N ALA A 153 5.83 0.16 25.32
CA ALA A 153 4.81 0.78 26.18
C ALA A 153 3.71 -0.21 26.64
N ILE A 154 3.49 -1.29 25.89
CA ILE A 154 2.45 -2.29 26.18
C ILE A 154 2.94 -3.32 27.21
N THR A 155 4.26 -3.47 27.38
CA THR A 155 4.87 -4.53 28.20
C THR A 155 5.41 -4.05 29.54
N SER A 156 5.41 -2.74 29.81
CA SER A 156 5.88 -2.21 31.09
C SER A 156 4.84 -2.47 32.20
N SER A 157 5.07 -3.55 32.96
CA SER A 157 4.32 -3.90 34.18
C SER A 157 4.57 -2.96 35.37
N SER A 158 5.22 -1.81 35.15
CA SER A 158 5.51 -0.80 36.17
C SER A 158 4.32 0.13 36.34
N ARG A 159 3.24 -0.37 36.95
CA ARG A 159 2.09 0.45 37.40
C ARG A 159 2.42 1.34 38.61
N SER A 160 3.64 1.30 39.13
CA SER A 160 4.06 2.06 40.31
C SER A 160 4.38 3.51 39.96
N ARG A 161 3.52 4.42 40.43
CA ARG A 161 3.58 5.90 40.35
C ARG A 161 3.36 6.51 38.96
N MET A 162 2.28 6.11 38.26
CA MET A 162 1.77 6.95 37.16
C MET A 162 0.97 8.12 37.74
N ASP A 163 1.40 9.34 37.44
CA ASP A 163 0.63 10.55 37.71
C ASP A 163 -0.48 10.67 36.67
N TYR A 164 -1.68 10.24 37.04
CA TYR A 164 -2.87 10.30 36.20
C TYR A 164 -3.23 11.74 35.80
N THR A 165 -2.87 12.76 36.58
CA THR A 165 -3.19 14.15 36.25
C THR A 165 -2.36 14.64 35.06
N GLN A 166 -1.05 14.36 35.07
CA GLN A 166 -0.15 14.65 33.96
C GLN A 166 -0.50 13.83 32.72
N LEU A 167 -0.81 12.54 32.88
CA LEU A 167 -1.23 11.69 31.77
C LEU A 167 -2.53 12.20 31.13
N ASN A 168 -3.52 12.60 31.94
CA ASN A 168 -4.78 13.16 31.44
C ASN A 168 -4.55 14.48 30.69
N PHE A 169 -3.67 15.34 31.18
CA PHE A 169 -3.33 16.58 30.48
C PHE A 169 -2.67 16.29 29.12
N SER A 170 -1.71 15.37 29.08
CA SER A 170 -1.04 14.95 27.84
C SER A 170 -2.01 14.29 26.87
N LEU A 171 -2.87 13.38 27.32
CA LEU A 171 -3.91 12.76 26.48
C LEU A 171 -4.89 13.80 25.94
N LYS A 172 -5.27 14.81 26.74
CA LYS A 172 -6.11 15.91 26.28
C LYS A 172 -5.42 16.73 25.18
N ALA A 173 -4.15 17.09 25.37
CA ALA A 173 -3.38 17.84 24.38
C ALA A 173 -3.20 17.04 23.08
N LEU A 174 -2.82 15.76 23.17
CA LEU A 174 -2.71 14.86 22.02
C LEU A 174 -4.05 14.69 21.31
N GLY A 175 -5.15 14.55 22.06
CA GLY A 175 -6.50 14.48 21.49
C GLY A 175 -6.88 15.76 20.73
N GLN A 176 -6.48 16.93 21.21
CA GLN A 176 -6.69 18.20 20.50
C GLN A 176 -5.85 18.27 19.22
N GLN A 177 -4.57 17.87 19.27
CA GLN A 177 -3.70 17.82 18.09
C GLN A 177 -4.23 16.85 17.03
N LEU A 178 -4.63 15.64 17.45
CA LEU A 178 -5.23 14.64 16.58
C LEU A 178 -6.48 15.19 15.89
N HIS A 179 -7.35 15.86 16.65
CA HIS A 179 -8.57 16.45 16.10
C HIS A 179 -8.29 17.54 15.05
N THR A 180 -7.22 18.32 15.22
CA THR A 180 -6.78 19.29 14.21
C THR A 180 -6.35 18.60 12.92
N VAL A 181 -5.52 17.55 13.04
CA VAL A 181 -5.07 16.77 11.87
C VAL A 181 -6.25 16.08 11.16
N GLU A 182 -7.19 15.49 11.90
CA GLU A 182 -8.41 14.89 11.34
C GLU A 182 -9.28 15.90 10.58
N LYS A 183 -9.37 17.14 11.08
CA LYS A 183 -10.07 18.23 10.39
C LYS A 183 -9.38 18.60 9.07
N GLU A 184 -8.05 18.71 9.07
CA GLU A 184 -7.29 18.99 7.86
C GLU A 184 -7.49 17.91 6.80
N ILE A 185 -7.39 16.63 7.19
CA ILE A 185 -7.67 15.49 6.32
C ILE A 185 -9.09 15.58 5.73
N THR A 186 -10.09 15.90 6.57
CA THR A 186 -11.48 16.03 6.13
C THR A 186 -11.66 17.15 5.09
N VAL A 187 -11.00 18.30 5.30
CA VAL A 187 -11.04 19.43 4.35
C VAL A 187 -10.38 19.06 3.03
N ILE A 188 -9.24 18.37 3.07
CA ILE A 188 -8.53 17.91 1.87
C ILE A 188 -9.37 16.92 1.08
N GLU A 189 -9.96 15.92 1.74
CA GLU A 189 -10.84 14.94 1.07
C GLU A 189 -12.07 15.59 0.44
N LYS A 190 -12.64 16.62 1.08
CA LYS A 190 -13.75 17.38 0.49
C LYS A 190 -13.32 18.09 -0.80
N LYS A 191 -12.20 18.83 -0.78
CA LYS A 191 -11.66 19.51 -1.96
C LYS A 191 -11.31 18.52 -3.08
N ARG A 192 -10.72 17.38 -2.73
CA ARG A 192 -10.41 16.29 -3.65
C ARG A 192 -11.67 15.74 -4.32
N LYS A 193 -12.73 15.49 -3.55
CA LYS A 193 -14.03 15.05 -4.08
C LYS A 193 -14.62 16.07 -5.06
N GLU A 194 -14.60 17.35 -4.73
CA GLU A 194 -15.10 18.42 -5.60
C GLU A 194 -14.34 18.46 -6.94
N ALA A 195 -13.01 18.39 -6.91
CA ALA A 195 -12.18 18.34 -8.11
C ALA A 195 -12.44 17.07 -8.95
N LEU A 196 -12.65 15.92 -8.32
CA LEU A 196 -13.00 14.67 -9.02
C LEU A 196 -14.35 14.77 -9.74
N LEU A 197 -15.36 15.38 -9.11
CA LEU A 197 -16.65 15.61 -9.76
C LEU A 197 -16.52 16.53 -10.98
N GLN A 198 -15.72 17.60 -10.88
CA GLN A 198 -15.43 18.47 -12.02
C GLN A 198 -14.72 17.70 -13.15
N LYS A 199 -13.71 16.89 -12.82
CA LYS A 199 -13.04 15.99 -13.78
C LYS A 199 -14.04 15.07 -14.48
N THR A 200 -14.94 14.44 -13.74
CA THR A 200 -15.97 13.55 -14.31
C THR A 200 -16.90 14.31 -15.27
N VAL A 201 -17.32 15.54 -14.94
CA VAL A 201 -18.14 16.37 -15.86
C VAL A 201 -17.40 16.66 -17.16
N LEU A 202 -16.12 17.02 -17.08
CA LEU A 202 -15.29 17.29 -18.25
C LEU A 202 -15.10 16.04 -19.12
N LEU A 203 -14.78 14.90 -18.51
CA LEU A 203 -14.63 13.62 -19.22
C LEU A 203 -15.92 13.20 -19.93
N ASN A 204 -17.08 13.38 -19.30
CA ASN A 204 -18.36 13.12 -19.96
C ASN A 204 -18.59 14.01 -21.18
N ARG A 205 -18.24 15.30 -21.10
CA ARG A 205 -18.34 16.23 -22.25
C ARG A 205 -17.40 15.82 -23.37
N ILE A 206 -16.17 15.44 -23.03
CA ILE A 206 -15.18 14.93 -23.99
C ILE A 206 -15.71 13.66 -24.68
N GLN A 207 -16.25 12.71 -23.91
CA GLN A 207 -16.85 11.50 -24.47
C GLN A 207 -18.01 11.82 -25.43
N MET A 208 -18.87 12.78 -25.09
CA MET A 208 -19.96 13.21 -25.98
C MET A 208 -19.43 13.77 -27.31
N ILE A 209 -18.39 14.61 -27.26
CA ILE A 209 -17.76 15.18 -28.46
C ILE A 209 -17.11 14.08 -29.30
N ILE A 210 -16.33 13.20 -28.68
CA ILE A 210 -15.68 12.07 -29.36
C ILE A 210 -16.71 11.18 -30.04
N ASN A 211 -17.80 10.83 -29.35
CA ASN A 211 -18.87 10.01 -29.91
C ASN A 211 -19.59 10.66 -31.09
N ALA A 212 -19.61 12.00 -31.17
CA ALA A 212 -20.22 12.72 -32.28
C ALA A 212 -19.28 12.87 -33.49
N LEU A 213 -17.96 12.88 -33.26
CA LEU A 213 -16.95 13.10 -34.30
C LEU A 213 -16.42 11.80 -34.92
N VAL A 214 -16.52 10.69 -34.20
CA VAL A 214 -15.81 9.45 -34.51
C VAL A 214 -16.79 8.29 -34.45
N GLU A 215 -16.85 7.48 -35.50
CA GLU A 215 -17.75 6.33 -35.56
C GLU A 215 -17.09 5.06 -34.99
N ASN A 216 -15.81 4.85 -35.26
CA ASN A 216 -15.06 3.66 -34.88
C ASN A 216 -14.79 3.62 -33.36
N ASP A 217 -15.17 2.53 -32.69
CA ASP A 217 -15.03 2.43 -31.24
C ASP A 217 -13.58 2.38 -30.75
N LEU A 218 -12.66 1.81 -31.54
CA LEU A 218 -11.23 1.82 -31.22
C LEU A 218 -10.66 3.24 -31.29
N GLU A 219 -11.08 4.02 -32.29
CA GLU A 219 -10.72 5.43 -32.41
C GLU A 219 -11.22 6.25 -31.22
N LYS A 220 -12.48 6.03 -30.80
CA LYS A 220 -13.02 6.68 -29.60
C LYS A 220 -12.19 6.32 -28.36
N GLU A 221 -11.84 5.05 -28.19
CA GLU A 221 -11.06 4.58 -27.04
C GLU A 221 -9.66 5.20 -27.02
N VAL A 222 -8.97 5.22 -28.17
CA VAL A 222 -7.66 5.87 -28.31
C VAL A 222 -7.76 7.33 -27.93
N ILE A 223 -8.68 8.08 -28.54
CA ILE A 223 -8.82 9.52 -28.31
C ILE A 223 -9.18 9.79 -26.85
N PHE A 224 -10.12 9.02 -26.30
CA PHE A 224 -10.56 9.20 -24.92
C PHE A 224 -9.43 8.93 -23.91
N SER A 225 -8.58 7.93 -24.17
CA SER A 225 -7.43 7.62 -23.32
C SER A 225 -6.47 8.81 -23.19
N LEU A 226 -6.36 9.66 -24.21
CA LEU A 226 -5.50 10.85 -24.22
C LEU A 226 -5.93 11.87 -23.15
N PHE A 227 -7.22 11.90 -22.81
CA PHE A 227 -7.79 12.80 -21.80
C PHE A 227 -7.88 12.16 -20.41
N PHE A 228 -7.57 10.87 -20.29
CA PHE A 228 -7.73 10.11 -19.05
C PHE A 228 -6.65 10.46 -18.00
N ASP A 229 -5.38 10.57 -18.45
CA ASP A 229 -4.23 11.02 -17.66
C ASP A 229 -3.45 12.16 -18.34
N THR A 230 -3.84 13.39 -18.04
CA THR A 230 -3.21 14.58 -18.62
C THR A 230 -1.73 14.75 -18.24
N LYS A 231 -1.24 14.10 -17.17
CA LYS A 231 0.17 14.21 -16.77
C LYS A 231 1.11 13.53 -17.74
N SER A 232 0.75 12.34 -18.25
CA SER A 232 1.50 11.66 -19.30
C SER A 232 1.37 12.42 -20.63
N THR A 233 0.18 12.93 -20.90
CA THR A 233 -0.19 13.66 -22.13
C THR A 233 0.63 14.95 -22.34
N VAL A 234 0.91 15.69 -21.26
CA VAL A 234 1.77 16.90 -21.31
C VAL A 234 3.26 16.56 -21.45
N LYS A 235 3.72 15.43 -20.88
CA LYS A 235 5.13 15.01 -20.94
C LYS A 235 5.51 14.34 -22.27
N GLY A 236 4.54 14.13 -23.15
CA GLY A 236 4.68 13.38 -24.38
C GLY A 236 4.42 11.89 -24.14
N ILE A 237 3.45 11.32 -24.86
CA ILE A 237 3.16 9.89 -24.82
C ILE A 237 3.70 9.23 -26.09
N THR A 238 4.39 8.11 -25.94
CA THR A 238 4.85 7.27 -27.04
C THR A 238 3.76 6.32 -27.52
N LEU A 239 3.82 5.89 -28.78
CA LEU A 239 2.90 4.87 -29.31
C LEU A 239 2.88 3.60 -28.46
N GLU A 240 4.04 3.17 -27.97
CA GLU A 240 4.16 1.96 -27.14
C GLU A 240 3.42 2.14 -25.80
N GLU A 241 3.47 3.32 -25.19
CA GLU A 241 2.71 3.64 -23.98
C GLU A 241 1.20 3.68 -24.24
N ILE A 242 0.75 4.28 -25.36
CA ILE A 242 -0.66 4.28 -25.77
C ILE A 242 -1.15 2.83 -25.97
N ILE A 243 -0.37 2.01 -26.67
CA ILE A 243 -0.70 0.60 -26.87
C ILE A 243 -0.78 -0.14 -25.52
N ASN A 244 0.18 0.08 -24.63
CA ASN A 244 0.20 -0.58 -23.33
C ASN A 244 -0.96 -0.14 -22.43
N GLN A 245 -1.37 1.12 -22.50
CA GLN A 245 -2.49 1.68 -21.75
C GLN A 245 -3.85 1.20 -22.30
N LEU A 246 -4.04 1.20 -23.61
CA LEU A 246 -5.29 0.80 -24.27
C LEU A 246 -5.50 -0.71 -24.28
N PHE A 247 -4.48 -1.47 -24.66
CA PHE A 247 -4.67 -2.89 -24.96
C PHE A 247 -4.48 -3.80 -23.77
N LEU A 248 -4.21 -3.26 -22.57
CA LEU A 248 -3.89 -4.00 -21.34
C LEU A 248 -3.22 -5.32 -21.73
N ARG A 249 -2.04 -5.26 -22.37
CA ARG A 249 -1.34 -6.46 -22.87
C ARG A 249 -1.49 -7.51 -21.80
N LYS A 250 -2.16 -8.63 -22.13
CA LYS A 250 -2.53 -9.70 -21.18
C LYS A 250 -1.38 -9.84 -20.18
N LYS A 251 -1.51 -9.25 -18.98
CA LYS A 251 -0.46 -9.38 -17.95
C LYS A 251 -0.27 -10.88 -17.78
N ALA A 252 0.98 -11.30 -17.70
CA ALA A 252 1.30 -12.72 -17.72
C ALA A 252 0.48 -13.44 -16.65
N ARG A 253 -0.49 -14.25 -17.07
CA ARG A 253 -1.27 -15.07 -16.13
C ARG A 253 -0.31 -16.03 -15.48
N ALA A 254 -0.32 -16.11 -14.14
CA ALA A 254 0.50 -17.04 -13.38
C ALA A 254 0.42 -18.45 -13.99
N GLY A 255 1.58 -19.03 -14.34
CA GLY A 255 1.68 -20.35 -14.97
C GLY A 255 1.76 -20.38 -16.51
N THR A 256 1.72 -19.22 -17.21
CA THR A 256 1.90 -19.20 -18.68
C THR A 256 3.36 -18.91 -19.04
N PRO A 257 4.03 -19.75 -19.85
CA PRO A 257 5.45 -19.55 -20.20
C PRO A 257 5.72 -18.22 -20.90
N LYS A 258 6.82 -17.53 -20.53
CA LYS A 258 7.21 -16.22 -21.06
C LYS A 258 7.27 -16.19 -22.60
N TYR A 259 7.66 -17.28 -23.27
CA TYR A 259 7.74 -17.36 -24.72
C TYR A 259 6.38 -17.23 -25.45
N LYS A 260 5.25 -17.46 -24.77
CA LYS A 260 3.91 -17.21 -25.35
C LYS A 260 3.54 -15.73 -25.44
N TYR A 261 4.30 -14.85 -24.79
CA TYR A 261 4.14 -13.39 -24.85
C TYR A 261 5.13 -12.72 -25.80
N ILE A 262 6.05 -13.49 -26.41
CA ILE A 262 7.13 -12.97 -27.29
C ILE A 262 6.70 -12.95 -28.76
N LYS A 263 5.69 -13.74 -29.16
CA LYS A 263 5.10 -13.60 -30.49
C LYS A 263 4.14 -12.43 -30.49
N THR A 264 4.57 -11.30 -31.04
CA THR A 264 3.67 -10.27 -31.57
C THR A 264 2.80 -10.97 -32.60
N ASP A 265 1.54 -11.26 -32.24
CA ASP A 265 0.57 -11.86 -33.16
C ASP A 265 0.45 -10.92 -34.38
N GLU A 266 0.27 -11.47 -35.58
CA GLU A 266 0.11 -10.72 -36.83
C GLU A 266 -1.03 -9.69 -36.70
N LYS A 267 -2.07 -10.05 -35.93
CA LYS A 267 -3.17 -9.16 -35.52
C LYS A 267 -2.75 -7.99 -34.62
N THR A 268 -1.70 -8.14 -33.82
CA THR A 268 -1.16 -7.08 -32.94
C THR A 268 -0.33 -6.09 -33.75
N LEU A 269 0.43 -6.59 -34.75
CA LEU A 269 1.16 -5.75 -35.70
C LEU A 269 0.22 -4.96 -36.61
N GLN A 270 -0.82 -5.60 -37.14
CA GLN A 270 -1.84 -4.94 -37.96
C GLN A 270 -2.61 -3.86 -37.18
N ARG A 271 -3.01 -4.15 -35.92
CA ARG A 271 -3.60 -3.14 -35.03
C ARG A 271 -2.64 -2.01 -34.66
N GLY A 272 -1.34 -2.31 -34.56
CA GLY A 272 -0.31 -1.29 -34.35
C GLY A 272 -0.18 -0.32 -35.52
N GLN A 273 -0.38 -0.81 -36.75
CA GLN A 273 -0.42 0.02 -37.96
C GLN A 273 -1.71 0.84 -38.04
N GLU A 274 -2.88 0.25 -37.73
CA GLU A 274 -4.16 0.96 -37.62
C GLU A 274 -4.07 2.12 -36.61
N LEU A 275 -3.44 1.89 -35.45
CA LEU A 275 -3.18 2.94 -34.45
C LEU A 275 -2.28 4.06 -34.96
N LEU A 276 -1.24 3.73 -35.72
CA LEU A 276 -0.34 4.74 -36.30
C LEU A 276 -1.07 5.62 -37.31
N GLU A 277 -1.87 5.02 -38.21
CA GLU A 277 -2.68 5.75 -39.19
C GLU A 277 -3.71 6.66 -38.51
N LEU A 278 -4.36 6.12 -37.47
CA LEU A 278 -5.30 6.83 -36.62
C LEU A 278 -4.64 8.01 -35.91
N LEU A 279 -3.49 7.83 -35.28
CA LEU A 279 -2.77 8.91 -34.60
C LEU A 279 -2.34 10.01 -35.58
N ASN A 280 -1.93 9.65 -36.79
CA ASN A 280 -1.63 10.62 -37.85
C ASN A 280 -2.88 11.42 -38.28
N LEU A 281 -4.03 10.74 -38.39
CA LEU A 281 -5.31 11.38 -38.66
C LEU A 281 -5.72 12.33 -37.51
N LEU A 282 -5.46 11.94 -36.26
CA LEU A 282 -5.71 12.78 -35.10
C LEU A 282 -4.84 14.03 -35.08
N ILE A 283 -3.53 13.91 -35.31
CA ILE A 283 -2.61 15.07 -35.40
C ILE A 283 -3.10 16.04 -36.49
N LYS A 284 -3.54 15.52 -37.63
CA LYS A 284 -4.00 16.34 -38.75
C LYS A 284 -5.31 17.08 -38.46
N ASN A 285 -6.22 16.44 -37.73
CA ASN A 285 -7.58 16.95 -37.53
C ASN A 285 -7.77 17.71 -36.21
N PHE A 286 -6.89 17.51 -35.22
CA PHE A 286 -6.98 18.14 -33.91
C PHE A 286 -5.74 18.99 -33.65
N GLY A 287 -5.87 20.32 -33.81
CA GLY A 287 -4.76 21.26 -33.69
C GLY A 287 -4.10 21.37 -32.30
N PHE A 288 -4.71 20.77 -31.26
CA PHE A 288 -4.11 20.67 -29.93
C PHE A 288 -3.19 19.45 -29.78
N ILE A 289 -3.09 18.57 -30.78
CA ILE A 289 -2.19 17.41 -30.79
C ILE A 289 -0.96 17.76 -31.63
N GLN A 290 0.22 17.68 -31.01
CA GLN A 290 1.51 17.90 -31.64
C GLN A 290 2.35 16.62 -31.60
N SER A 291 3.30 16.48 -32.53
CA SER A 291 4.22 15.35 -32.55
C SER A 291 5.67 15.83 -32.59
N GLU A 292 6.52 15.33 -31.70
CA GLU A 292 7.97 15.52 -31.74
C GLU A 292 8.62 14.13 -31.82
N GLY A 293 9.11 13.76 -33.00
CA GLY A 293 9.62 12.41 -33.26
C GLY A 293 8.53 11.34 -33.08
N LEU A 294 8.75 10.39 -32.17
CA LEU A 294 7.81 9.30 -31.83
C LEU A 294 6.89 9.63 -30.64
N LYS A 295 6.93 10.88 -30.15
CA LYS A 295 6.13 11.32 -29.00
C LYS A 295 5.01 12.25 -29.44
N LEU A 296 3.85 12.06 -28.84
CA LEU A 296 2.68 12.91 -29.02
C LEU A 296 2.50 13.81 -27.81
N PHE A 297 2.39 15.11 -28.04
CA PHE A 297 2.20 16.15 -27.05
C PHE A 297 0.83 16.79 -27.24
N PHE A 298 0.31 17.34 -26.16
CA PHE A 298 -0.97 18.05 -26.21
C PHE A 298 -0.72 19.46 -25.73
N ASP A 299 -0.94 20.39 -26.63
CA ASP A 299 -0.88 21.81 -26.34
C ASP A 299 -2.27 22.24 -25.86
N PHE A 300 -2.43 22.28 -24.55
CA PHE A 300 -3.63 22.79 -23.91
C PHE A 300 -3.53 24.31 -23.63
N ASN A 301 -2.47 24.98 -24.10
CA ASN A 301 -2.26 26.43 -23.93
C ASN A 301 -3.04 27.27 -24.95
#